data_AF-A0A4Q3CQQ0-F1
#
_entry.id   AF-A0A4Q3CQQ0-F1
#
_cell.length_a   1.000
_cell.length_b   1.000
_cell.length_c   1.000
_cell.angle_alpha   90.00
_cell.angle_beta   90.00
_cell.angle_gamma   90.00
#
_symmetry.space_group_name_H-M   'P 1'
#
loop_
_entity.id
_entity.type
_entity.pdbx_description
1 polymer ?
#
loop_
_entity_poly.entity_id
_entity_poly.type
_entity_poly.pdbx_seq_one_letter_code
_entity_poly.pdbx_strand_id
1 'polypeptide(L)'
;MDNTDQAPELLSRTQRFLIFTGSVGLLLAMATDALAVLGRHVGFAVIGSIEIFQVAIVVALSSSILMVSLMNRHATVDLLVGRASGRTKAMLEQIGRAALAITFGLIAFGSIWVALDLWPTTEMTELLSIRLAPFRVIWITACTLAALHFAVAFVKGLRK
;
A
#
# COMPACT_ATOMS: atom_id res chain seq x y z
N MET A 1 0.50 -32.04 22.51
CA MET A 1 0.36 -31.99 21.04
C MET A 1 -1.10 -31.70 20.75
N ASP A 2 -1.47 -30.43 20.80
CA ASP A 2 -2.83 -29.97 20.51
C ASP A 2 -2.82 -29.45 19.07
N ASN A 3 -3.06 -30.37 18.14
CA ASN A 3 -3.16 -30.08 16.71
C ASN A 3 -4.65 -29.90 16.40
N THR A 4 -5.26 -28.85 16.93
CA THR A 4 -6.61 -28.45 16.51
C THR A 4 -6.50 -27.88 15.11
N ASP A 5 -7.06 -28.61 14.15
CA ASP A 5 -7.46 -28.21 12.81
C ASP A 5 -7.89 -26.73 12.75
N GLN A 6 -6.94 -25.84 12.48
CA GLN A 6 -7.27 -24.49 12.03
C GLN A 6 -7.75 -24.63 10.59
N ALA A 7 -9.07 -24.78 10.42
CA ALA A 7 -9.73 -24.60 9.13
C ALA A 7 -9.16 -23.31 8.50
N PRO A 8 -8.73 -23.33 7.22
CA PRO A 8 -8.07 -22.19 6.61
C PRO A 8 -8.97 -20.96 6.76
N GLU A 9 -8.47 -19.92 7.42
CA GLU A 9 -9.18 -18.67 7.66
C GLU A 9 -9.71 -18.18 6.30
N LEU A 10 -11.02 -18.33 6.08
CA LEU A 10 -11.60 -18.11 4.75
C LEU A 10 -11.49 -16.62 4.43
N LEU A 11 -10.48 -16.26 3.63
CA LEU A 11 -10.26 -14.90 3.18
C LEU A 11 -11.55 -14.33 2.58
N SER A 12 -11.96 -13.17 3.08
CA SER A 12 -13.10 -12.43 2.55
C SER A 12 -12.89 -12.10 1.06
N ARG A 13 -13.98 -11.90 0.32
CA ARG A 13 -13.91 -11.54 -1.10
C ARG A 13 -13.02 -10.32 -1.35
N THR A 14 -13.11 -9.31 -0.49
CA THR A 14 -12.27 -8.10 -0.54
C THR A 14 -10.79 -8.42 -0.36
N GLN A 15 -10.44 -9.24 0.63
CA GLN A 15 -9.04 -9.63 0.87
C GLN A 15 -8.47 -10.43 -0.31
N ARG A 16 -9.24 -11.36 -0.88
CA ARG A 16 -8.81 -12.10 -2.07
C ARG A 16 -8.59 -11.19 -3.26
N PHE A 17 -9.49 -10.22 -3.47
CA PHE A 17 -9.35 -9.22 -4.53
C PHE A 17 -8.08 -8.38 -4.35
N LEU A 18 -7.85 -7.85 -3.14
CA LEU A 18 -6.65 -7.06 -2.82
C LEU A 18 -5.36 -7.86 -2.99
N ILE A 19 -5.34 -9.14 -2.55
CA ILE A 19 -4.19 -10.02 -2.77
C ILE A 19 -3.96 -10.21 -4.26
N PHE A 20 -5.01 -10.52 -5.02
CA PHE A 20 -4.89 -10.74 -6.46
C PHE A 20 -4.37 -9.50 -7.21
N THR A 21 -5.01 -8.34 -7.01
CA THR A 21 -4.59 -7.09 -7.67
C THR A 21 -3.19 -6.67 -7.21
N GLY A 22 -2.89 -6.83 -5.92
CA GLY A 22 -1.59 -6.55 -5.34
C GLY A 22 -0.47 -7.41 -5.94
N SER A 23 -0.69 -8.72 -6.01
CA SER A 23 0.26 -9.67 -6.58
C SER A 23 0.47 -9.45 -8.07
N VAL A 24 -0.59 -9.20 -8.84
CA VAL A 24 -0.46 -8.90 -10.27
C VAL A 24 0.34 -7.62 -10.49
N GLY A 25 0.03 -6.55 -9.76
CA GLY A 25 0.79 -5.29 -9.83
C GLY A 25 2.25 -5.47 -9.45
N LEU A 26 2.54 -6.21 -8.38
CA LEU A 26 3.91 -6.45 -7.93
C LEU A 26 4.70 -7.29 -8.94
N LEU A 27 4.11 -8.37 -9.46
CA LEU A 27 4.75 -9.21 -10.47
C LEU A 27 5.03 -8.43 -11.76
N LEU A 28 4.11 -7.57 -12.20
CA LEU A 28 4.31 -6.70 -13.36
C LEU A 28 5.45 -5.70 -13.13
N ALA A 29 5.50 -5.06 -11.96
CA ALA A 29 6.58 -4.15 -11.59
C ALA A 29 7.94 -4.88 -11.61
N MET A 30 8.02 -6.04 -10.95
CA MET A 30 9.23 -6.86 -10.90
C MET A 30 9.67 -7.36 -12.29
N ALA A 31 8.72 -7.84 -13.10
CA ALA A 31 9.01 -8.31 -14.46
C ALA A 31 9.53 -7.18 -15.35
N THR A 32 8.94 -5.99 -15.23
CA THR A 32 9.35 -4.80 -15.98
C THR A 32 10.78 -4.40 -15.64
N ASP A 33 11.14 -4.37 -14.36
CA ASP A 33 12.50 -4.05 -13.92
C ASP A 33 13.51 -5.11 -14.36
N ALA A 34 13.15 -6.39 -14.21
CA ALA A 34 14.00 -7.50 -14.65
C ALA A 34 14.26 -7.45 -16.17
N LEU A 35 13.21 -7.22 -16.97
CA LEU A 35 13.33 -7.06 -18.42
C LEU A 35 14.17 -5.84 -18.80
N ALA A 36 14.01 -4.71 -18.09
CA ALA A 36 14.80 -3.52 -18.34
C ALA A 36 16.30 -3.73 -18.06
N VAL A 37 16.63 -4.48 -17.00
CA VAL A 37 18.02 -4.84 -16.69
C VAL A 37 18.58 -5.83 -17.70
N LEU A 38 17.86 -6.92 -17.98
CA LEU A 38 18.28 -7.94 -18.95
C LEU A 38 18.44 -7.35 -20.35
N GLY A 39 17.50 -6.51 -20.78
CA GLY A 39 17.58 -5.83 -22.07
C GLY A 39 18.86 -5.01 -22.20
N ARG A 40 19.23 -4.25 -21.16
CA ARG A 40 20.49 -3.49 -21.15
C ARG A 40 21.72 -4.38 -21.29
N HIS A 41 21.71 -5.59 -20.74
CA HIS A 41 22.81 -6.55 -20.91
C HIS A 41 22.86 -7.18 -22.31
N VAL A 42 21.71 -7.28 -23.01
CA VAL A 42 21.60 -7.83 -24.37
C VAL A 42 21.71 -6.74 -25.45
N GLY A 43 21.83 -5.46 -25.05
CA GLY A 43 22.07 -4.33 -25.96
C GLY A 43 20.82 -3.60 -26.46
N PHE A 44 19.65 -3.82 -25.84
CA PHE A 44 18.42 -3.07 -26.16
C PHE A 44 17.84 -2.39 -24.92
N ALA A 45 17.26 -1.20 -25.09
CA ALA A 45 16.58 -0.49 -24.01
C ALA A 45 15.08 -0.80 -24.03
N VAL A 46 14.52 -1.20 -22.88
CA VAL A 46 13.07 -1.33 -22.72
C VAL A 46 12.48 0.07 -22.49
N ILE A 47 12.04 0.70 -23.59
CA ILE A 47 11.43 2.03 -23.55
C ILE A 47 10.13 1.96 -22.74
N GLY A 48 9.92 2.92 -21.84
CA GLY A 48 8.73 2.99 -21.01
C GLY A 48 8.69 2.06 -19.81
N SER A 49 9.79 1.34 -19.51
CA SER A 49 9.85 0.46 -18.35
C SER A 49 9.53 1.19 -17.04
N ILE A 50 9.98 2.44 -16.91
CA ILE A 50 9.71 3.27 -15.73
C ILE A 50 8.22 3.57 -15.60
N GLU A 51 7.55 3.89 -16.70
CA GLU A 51 6.13 4.25 -16.69
C GLU A 51 5.25 3.04 -16.35
N ILE A 52 5.56 1.89 -16.94
CA ILE A 52 4.89 0.62 -16.63
C ILE A 52 5.12 0.26 -15.15
N PHE A 53 6.35 0.37 -14.66
CA PHE A 53 6.68 0.14 -13.26
C PHE A 53 5.87 1.05 -12.34
N GLN A 54 5.84 2.37 -12.60
CA GLN A 54 5.12 3.35 -11.80
C GLN A 54 3.63 3.05 -11.72
N VAL A 55 3.02 2.69 -12.85
CA VAL A 55 1.60 2.35 -12.91
C VAL A 55 1.31 1.05 -12.15
N ALA A 56 2.16 0.03 -12.32
CA ALA A 56 2.00 -1.27 -11.67
C ALA A 56 2.22 -1.19 -10.14
N ILE A 57 3.23 -0.45 -9.69
CA ILE A 57 3.57 -0.34 -8.28
C ILE A 57 2.50 0.44 -7.50
N VAL A 58 1.81 1.40 -8.13
CA VAL A 58 0.67 2.08 -7.50
C VAL A 58 -0.43 1.07 -7.15
N VAL A 59 -0.80 0.18 -8.07
CA VAL A 59 -1.81 -0.86 -7.81
C VAL A 59 -1.33 -1.82 -6.72
N ALA A 60 -0.07 -2.22 -6.76
CA ALA A 60 0.53 -3.12 -5.79
C ALA A 60 0.53 -2.54 -4.37
N LEU A 61 1.02 -1.31 -4.22
CA LEU A 61 1.13 -0.61 -2.94
C LEU A 61 -0.26 -0.28 -2.37
N SER A 62 -1.17 0.25 -3.18
CA SER A 62 -2.55 0.53 -2.76
C SER A 62 -3.23 -0.72 -2.22
N SER A 63 -3.10 -1.84 -2.92
CA SER A 63 -3.69 -3.11 -2.49
C SER A 63 -3.06 -3.62 -1.19
N SER A 64 -1.73 -3.51 -1.07
CA SER A 64 -0.97 -3.97 0.10
C SER A 64 -1.30 -3.16 1.35
N ILE A 65 -1.36 -1.83 1.24
CA ILE A 65 -1.70 -0.92 2.34
C ILE A 65 -3.10 -1.25 2.87
N LEU A 66 -4.07 -1.42 1.98
CA LEU A 66 -5.45 -1.77 2.37
C LEU A 66 -5.52 -3.15 3.02
N MET A 67 -4.86 -4.16 2.46
CA MET A 67 -4.83 -5.51 3.01
C MET A 67 -4.24 -5.53 4.42
N VAL A 68 -3.07 -4.91 4.59
CA VAL A 68 -2.38 -4.79 5.88
C VAL A 68 -3.23 -4.06 6.92
N SER A 69 -3.91 -2.98 6.50
CA SER A 69 -4.82 -2.22 7.35
C SER A 69 -6.00 -3.09 7.81
N LEU A 70 -6.64 -3.82 6.90
CA LEU A 70 -7.76 -4.71 7.22
C LEU A 70 -7.37 -5.84 8.18
N MET A 71 -6.16 -6.37 8.07
CA MET A 71 -5.65 -7.40 8.96
C MET A 71 -5.20 -6.85 10.32
N ASN A 72 -5.12 -5.52 10.49
CA ASN A 72 -4.44 -4.85 11.61
C ASN A 72 -3.01 -5.38 11.83
N ARG A 73 -2.35 -5.85 10.77
CA ARG A 73 -1.00 -6.44 10.82
C ARG A 73 0.00 -5.46 10.24
N HIS A 74 0.40 -4.50 11.05
CA HIS A 74 1.51 -3.61 10.70
C HIS A 74 2.83 -4.25 11.11
N ALA A 75 3.89 -3.96 10.36
CA ALA A 75 5.22 -4.48 10.65
C ALA A 75 5.61 -4.08 12.08
N THR A 76 5.47 -5.04 12.99
CA THR A 76 5.80 -4.89 14.40
C THR A 76 7.11 -5.62 14.59
N VAL A 77 8.11 -4.92 15.11
CA VAL A 77 9.41 -5.54 15.36
C VAL A 77 9.28 -6.37 16.63
N ASP A 78 8.95 -7.66 16.49
CA ASP A 78 8.76 -8.59 17.61
C ASP A 78 10.00 -8.65 18.54
N LEU A 79 11.19 -8.36 18.02
CA LEU A 79 12.41 -8.24 18.83
C LEU A 79 12.33 -7.12 19.88
N LEU A 80 11.76 -5.97 19.52
CA LEU A 80 11.57 -4.82 20.42
C LEU A 80 10.31 -4.98 21.27
N VAL A 81 9.20 -5.38 20.64
CA VAL A 81 7.90 -5.45 21.30
C VAL A 81 7.81 -6.67 22.22
N GLY A 82 8.44 -7.79 21.86
CA GLY A 82 8.42 -9.02 22.64
C GLY A 82 8.97 -8.87 24.06
N ARG A 83 9.94 -7.96 24.27
CA ARG A 83 10.56 -7.70 25.59
C ARG A 83 9.87 -6.59 26.39
N ALA A 84 8.89 -5.91 25.82
CA ALA A 84 8.22 -4.78 26.47
C ALA A 84 7.12 -5.22 27.46
N SER A 85 6.91 -4.45 28.53
CA SER A 85 5.80 -4.66 29.45
C SER A 85 4.45 -4.38 28.76
N GLY A 86 3.35 -4.92 29.28
CA GLY A 86 2.02 -4.77 28.68
C GLY A 86 1.61 -3.30 28.46
N ARG A 87 1.98 -2.41 29.39
CA ARG A 87 1.71 -0.96 29.28
C ARG A 87 2.53 -0.30 28.17
N THR A 88 3.81 -0.66 28.02
CA THR A 88 4.66 -0.14 26.96
C THR A 88 4.20 -0.65 25.58
N LYS A 89 3.75 -1.91 25.48
CA LYS A 89 3.17 -2.47 24.24
C LYS A 89 1.97 -1.65 23.78
N ALA A 90 1.02 -1.40 24.68
CA ALA A 90 -0.18 -0.61 24.36
C ALA A 90 0.16 0.84 23.96
N MET A 91 1.14 1.46 24.63
CA MET A 91 1.60 2.80 24.27
C MET A 91 2.25 2.83 22.88
N LEU A 92 3.12 1.87 22.57
CA LEU A 92 3.81 1.79 21.30
C LEU A 92 2.84 1.52 20.14
N GLU A 93 1.83 0.68 20.37
CA GLU A 93 0.74 0.42 19.43
C GLU A 93 -0.06 1.70 19.12
N GLN A 94 -0.36 2.51 20.13
CA GLN A 94 -1.05 3.80 19.93
C GLN A 94 -0.20 4.84 19.21
N ILE A 95 1.09 4.93 19.54
CA ILE A 95 2.02 5.80 18.83
C ILE A 95 2.09 5.37 17.36
N GLY A 96 2.20 4.06 17.08
CA GLY A 96 2.23 3.52 15.72
C GLY A 96 0.96 3.86 14.93
N ARG A 97 -0.23 3.68 15.53
CA ARG A 97 -1.52 4.06 14.92
C ARG A 97 -1.61 5.55 14.63
N ALA A 98 -1.19 6.40 15.58
CA ALA A 98 -1.18 7.84 15.39
C ALA A 98 -0.23 8.25 14.26
N ALA A 99 0.99 7.70 14.24
CA ALA A 99 1.98 7.96 13.20
C ALA A 99 1.45 7.56 11.83
N LEU A 100 0.90 6.35 11.68
CA LEU A 100 0.33 5.88 10.41
C LEU A 100 -0.88 6.70 9.97
N ALA A 101 -1.77 7.10 10.89
CA ALA A 101 -2.89 7.98 10.58
C ALA A 101 -2.42 9.33 10.04
N ILE A 102 -1.42 9.94 10.70
CA ILE A 102 -0.86 11.23 10.28
C ILE A 102 -0.15 11.09 8.93
N THR A 103 0.73 10.10 8.77
CA THR A 103 1.48 9.89 7.52
C THR A 103 0.54 9.68 6.33
N PHE A 104 -0.41 8.75 6.42
CA PHE A 104 -1.35 8.53 5.32
C PHE A 104 -2.31 9.71 5.14
N GLY A 105 -2.69 10.41 6.20
CA GLY A 105 -3.51 11.62 6.13
C GLY A 105 -2.81 12.74 5.37
N LEU A 106 -1.53 13.00 5.65
CA LEU A 106 -0.72 13.99 4.94
C LEU A 106 -0.50 13.60 3.48
N ILE A 107 -0.18 12.34 3.20
CA ILE A 107 -0.02 11.83 1.83
C ILE A 107 -1.33 11.97 1.06
N ALA A 108 -2.47 11.58 1.65
CA ALA A 108 -3.79 11.70 1.02
C ALA A 108 -4.14 13.17 0.74
N PHE A 109 -3.96 14.05 1.73
CA PHE A 109 -4.23 15.48 1.58
C PHE A 109 -3.38 16.10 0.47
N GLY A 110 -2.07 15.89 0.49
CA GLY A 110 -1.17 16.38 -0.56
C GLY A 110 -1.50 15.79 -1.93
N SER A 111 -1.84 14.50 -2.00
CA SER A 111 -2.21 13.84 -3.25
C SER A 111 -3.53 14.39 -3.82
N ILE A 112 -4.53 14.68 -2.97
CA ILE A 112 -5.79 15.32 -3.38
C ILE A 112 -5.51 16.74 -3.88
N TRP A 113 -4.70 17.51 -3.15
CA TRP A 113 -4.33 18.87 -3.55
C TRP A 113 -3.70 18.90 -4.94
N VAL A 114 -2.69 18.06 -5.15
CA VAL A 114 -2.03 17.89 -6.45
C VAL A 114 -3.02 17.37 -7.49
N ALA A 115 -3.89 16.42 -7.16
CA ALA A 115 -4.87 15.91 -8.12
C ALA A 115 -5.86 16.97 -8.59
N LEU A 116 -6.27 17.90 -7.71
CA LEU A 116 -7.19 18.98 -8.07
C LEU A 116 -6.52 20.00 -9.01
N ASP A 117 -5.26 20.33 -8.73
CA ASP A 117 -4.48 21.26 -9.56
C ASP A 117 -4.21 20.68 -10.96
N LEU A 118 -3.96 19.37 -11.04
CA LEU A 118 -3.67 18.67 -12.30
C LEU A 118 -4.89 17.97 -12.94
N TRP A 119 -6.10 18.11 -12.39
CA TRP A 119 -7.30 17.51 -12.99
C TRP A 119 -7.66 18.10 -14.38
N PRO A 120 -7.51 19.41 -14.62
CA PRO A 120 -7.83 20.01 -15.92
C PRO A 120 -6.83 19.62 -17.01
N THR A 121 -5.59 19.33 -16.63
CA THR A 121 -4.54 18.86 -17.54
C THR A 121 -4.71 17.37 -17.75
N THR A 122 -4.98 16.93 -18.98
CA THR A 122 -5.02 15.51 -19.33
C THR A 122 -3.62 14.91 -19.30
N GLU A 123 -3.05 14.76 -18.11
CA GLU A 123 -1.70 14.26 -17.92
C GLU A 123 -1.55 12.84 -18.49
N MET A 124 -0.53 12.69 -19.32
CA MET A 124 -0.11 11.44 -19.91
C MET A 124 1.36 11.21 -19.60
N THR A 125 1.78 9.96 -19.56
CA THR A 125 3.21 9.66 -19.50
C THR A 125 3.90 10.00 -20.83
N GLU A 126 5.19 10.33 -20.78
CA GLU A 126 5.92 10.89 -21.93
C GLU A 126 6.12 9.87 -23.05
N LEU A 127 6.39 8.60 -22.72
CA LEU A 127 6.79 7.57 -23.68
C LEU A 127 5.61 6.73 -24.16
N LEU A 128 4.76 6.25 -23.24
CA LEU A 128 3.62 5.38 -23.57
C LEU A 128 2.29 6.13 -23.62
N SER A 129 2.27 7.43 -23.32
CA SER A 129 1.04 8.24 -23.29
C SER A 129 -0.05 7.64 -22.39
N ILE A 130 0.35 7.01 -21.28
CA ILE A 130 -0.58 6.40 -20.32
C ILE A 130 -1.25 7.51 -19.52
N ARG A 131 -2.58 7.54 -19.50
CA ARG A 131 -3.34 8.48 -18.67
C ARG A 131 -3.13 8.19 -17.18
N LEU A 132 -2.60 9.15 -16.43
CA LEU A 132 -2.24 8.97 -15.02
C LEU A 132 -3.40 9.15 -14.03
N ALA A 133 -4.45 9.88 -14.42
CA ALA A 133 -5.63 10.18 -13.59
C ALA A 133 -6.23 8.96 -12.83
N PRO A 134 -6.51 7.79 -13.47
CA PRO A 134 -7.10 6.66 -12.75
C PRO A 134 -6.18 6.11 -11.66
N PHE A 135 -4.87 6.02 -11.92
CA PHE A 135 -3.90 5.51 -10.95
C PHE A 135 -3.75 6.46 -9.76
N ARG A 136 -3.81 7.77 -10.01
CA ARG A 136 -3.83 8.79 -8.96
C ARG A 136 -5.06 8.63 -8.05
N VAL A 137 -6.25 8.39 -8.61
CA VAL A 137 -7.47 8.13 -7.83
C VAL A 137 -7.36 6.87 -7.00
N ILE A 138 -6.81 5.78 -7.55
CA ILE A 138 -6.56 4.53 -6.82
C ILE A 138 -5.66 4.79 -5.61
N TRP A 139 -4.55 5.51 -5.82
CA TRP A 139 -3.59 5.86 -4.77
C TRP A 139 -4.24 6.69 -3.66
N ILE A 140 -4.90 7.80 -4.03
CA ILE A 140 -5.60 8.69 -3.10
C ILE A 140 -6.61 7.90 -2.27
N THR A 141 -7.44 7.10 -2.93
CA THR A 141 -8.47 6.30 -2.24
C THR A 141 -7.84 5.36 -1.22
N ALA A 142 -6.78 4.66 -1.59
CA ALA A 142 -6.08 3.75 -0.67
C ALA A 142 -5.49 4.50 0.55
N CYS A 143 -4.81 5.63 0.33
CA CYS A 143 -4.24 6.43 1.40
C CYS A 143 -5.32 7.02 2.31
N THR A 144 -6.41 7.54 1.76
CA THR A 144 -7.54 8.08 2.54
C THR A 144 -8.18 6.99 3.40
N LEU A 145 -8.46 5.82 2.84
CA LEU A 145 -9.04 4.70 3.59
C LEU A 145 -8.09 4.21 4.70
N ALA A 146 -6.78 4.11 4.42
CA ALA A 146 -5.79 3.76 5.42
C ALA A 146 -5.76 4.80 6.55
N ALA A 147 -5.68 6.09 6.23
CA ALA A 147 -5.68 7.17 7.21
C ALA A 147 -6.91 7.12 8.13
N LEU A 148 -8.10 6.93 7.55
CA LEU A 148 -9.36 6.78 8.30
C LEU A 148 -9.34 5.54 9.20
N HIS A 149 -8.90 4.39 8.68
CA HIS A 149 -8.79 3.16 9.46
C HIS A 149 -7.91 3.35 10.71
N PHE A 150 -6.73 3.95 10.53
CA PHE A 150 -5.81 4.19 11.65
C PHE A 150 -6.30 5.26 12.61
N ALA A 151 -6.92 6.33 12.12
CA ALA A 151 -7.50 7.37 12.97
C ALA A 151 -8.61 6.78 13.86
N VAL A 152 -9.49 5.96 13.28
CA VAL A 152 -10.54 5.25 14.04
C VAL A 152 -9.94 4.26 15.04
N ALA A 153 -8.93 3.49 14.63
CA ALA A 153 -8.24 2.55 15.53
C ALA A 153 -7.56 3.27 16.70
N PHE A 154 -6.92 4.42 16.44
CA PHE A 154 -6.32 5.27 17.46
C PHE A 154 -7.37 5.78 18.45
N VAL A 155 -8.46 6.39 17.97
CA VAL A 155 -9.53 6.91 18.83
C VAL A 155 -10.16 5.81 19.68
N LYS A 156 -10.40 4.62 19.10
CA LYS A 156 -10.92 3.46 19.85
C LYS A 156 -9.94 2.99 20.93
N GLY A 157 -8.64 3.03 20.66
CA GLY A 157 -7.61 2.65 21.63
C GLY A 157 -7.45 3.63 22.79
N LEU A 158 -7.81 4.91 22.63
CA LEU A 158 -7.83 5.89 23.73
C LEU A 158 -9.04 5.75 24.66
N ARG A 159 -10.11 5.09 24.21
CA ARG A 159 -11.34 4.88 24.99
C ARG A 159 -11.31 3.60 25.85
N LYS A 160 -10.27 2.76 25.70
CA LYS A 160 -10.04 1.57 26.51
C LYS A 160 -9.14 1.91 27.68
#